data_AF-A0A972X8H8-F1
#
_entry.id   AF-A0A972X8H8-F1
#
_cell.length_a   1.000
_cell.length_b   1.000
_cell.length_c   1.000
_cell.angle_alpha   90.00
_cell.angle_beta   90.00
_cell.angle_gamma   90.00
#
_symmetry.space_group_name_H-M   'P 1'
#
loop_
_entity.id
_entity.type
_entity.pdbx_description
1 polymer ?
#
loop_
_entity_poly.entity_id
_entity_poly.type
_entity_poly.pdbx_seq_one_letter_code
_entity_poly.pdbx_strand_id
1 'polypeptide(L)'
;MTGKRGANKGEAKTRDCIYCGSPISSKAVLCPTCKNYQSAWRNHLTFAAGLAGFFTLLAGAALFVGQQAEQAYTSLFWRNTLTVLAFDGGGEDGTSNITVSNSGDGPLLLSRVEVHWKTGSEDFPFNKTVPIHALENFSFSGWAKSPAPQETKLPQFAILASPTGVASQALFDLAARPSGRKCINFRFYNPEHSNLARMKEHYKKGGRNIVVGEATAYVYFFGGRRATEIKSELPVVAAFEERLTQDCSEIVAAALGIRASK
;
A
#
# COMPACT_ATOMS: atom_id res chain seq x y z
N MET A 1 98.67 40.26 -7.47
CA MET A 1 97.26 40.13 -7.88
C MET A 1 96.48 39.53 -6.71
N THR A 2 95.96 40.35 -5.79
CA THR A 2 94.57 40.88 -5.77
C THR A 2 93.53 39.76 -5.74
N GLY A 3 92.68 39.55 -4.73
CA GLY A 3 92.47 40.22 -3.45
C GLY A 3 91.36 39.46 -2.70
N LYS A 4 91.58 39.15 -1.42
CA LYS A 4 90.59 38.50 -0.54
C LYS A 4 89.56 39.55 -0.09
N ARG A 5 88.32 39.48 -0.57
CA ARG A 5 87.18 40.20 0.01
C ARG A 5 86.68 39.42 1.22
N GLY A 6 86.99 39.91 2.42
CA GLY A 6 86.35 39.46 3.65
C GLY A 6 84.88 39.87 3.64
N ALA A 7 83.99 38.90 3.42
CA ALA A 7 82.57 39.10 3.66
C ALA A 7 82.35 39.21 5.17
N ASN A 8 82.05 40.43 5.64
CA ASN A 8 81.53 40.66 6.98
C ASN A 8 80.24 39.84 7.13
N LYS A 9 80.34 38.69 7.83
CA LYS A 9 79.17 37.92 8.25
C LYS A 9 78.45 38.76 9.30
N GLY A 10 77.47 39.56 8.87
CA GLY A 10 76.58 40.24 9.80
C GLY A 10 75.95 39.19 10.71
N GLU A 11 76.21 39.30 12.02
CA GLU A 11 75.56 38.46 13.02
C GLU A 11 74.04 38.54 12.81
N ALA A 12 73.42 37.40 12.56
CA ALA A 12 72.00 37.33 12.36
C ALA A 12 71.31 37.73 13.68
N LYS A 13 70.70 38.92 13.72
CA LYS A 13 69.94 39.39 14.89
C LYS A 13 68.94 38.31 15.33
N THR A 14 69.08 37.79 16.54
CA THR A 14 68.18 36.82 17.17
C THR A 14 67.18 37.54 18.07
N ARG A 15 66.05 36.88 18.35
CA ARG A 15 65.06 37.26 19.36
C ARG A 15 64.46 36.00 19.97
N ASP A 16 63.84 36.11 21.13
CA ASP A 16 63.21 34.96 21.78
C ASP A 16 61.78 34.73 21.24
N CYS A 17 61.37 33.46 21.18
CA CYS A 17 60.01 33.09 20.80
C CYS A 17 59.01 33.48 21.89
N ILE A 18 57.90 34.13 21.52
CA ILE A 18 56.84 34.59 22.45
C ILE A 18 56.21 33.43 23.27
N TYR A 19 56.21 32.21 22.73
CA TYR A 19 55.55 31.05 23.36
C TYR A 19 56.47 30.13 24.16
N CYS A 20 57.71 29.89 23.69
CA CYS A 20 58.60 28.90 24.31
C CYS A 20 59.97 29.47 24.73
N GLY A 21 60.23 30.76 24.49
CA GLY A 21 61.49 31.41 24.87
C GLY A 21 62.72 31.00 24.04
N SER A 22 62.64 30.02 23.13
CA SER A 22 63.81 29.60 22.35
C SER A 22 64.30 30.71 21.40
N PRO A 23 65.62 30.88 21.18
CA PRO A 23 66.16 31.91 20.30
C PRO A 23 65.85 31.59 18.83
N ILE A 24 65.29 32.57 18.11
CA ILE A 24 64.93 32.49 16.69
C ILE A 24 65.51 33.68 15.92
N SER A 25 65.67 33.55 14.61
CA SER A 25 66.01 34.69 13.77
C SER A 25 64.97 35.81 13.92
N SER A 26 65.42 37.07 14.00
CA SER A 26 64.52 38.23 14.09
C SER A 26 63.47 38.28 12.97
N LYS A 27 63.81 37.76 11.78
CA LYS A 27 62.91 37.66 10.61
C LYS A 27 62.08 36.36 10.57
N ALA A 28 62.26 35.44 11.52
CA ALA A 28 61.50 34.20 11.56
C ALA A 28 60.04 34.48 11.93
N VAL A 29 59.13 33.95 11.12
CA VAL A 29 57.68 34.06 11.28
C VAL A 29 57.10 32.89 12.08
N LEU A 30 57.76 31.74 12.02
CA LEU A 30 57.41 30.48 12.70
C LEU A 30 58.57 30.04 13.59
N CYS A 31 58.30 29.68 14.85
CA CYS A 31 59.35 29.13 15.71
C CYS A 31 59.71 27.70 15.26
N PRO A 32 60.99 27.37 15.03
CA PRO A 32 61.39 26.02 14.63
C PRO A 32 61.20 24.99 15.76
N THR A 33 61.24 25.44 17.01
CA THR A 33 61.14 24.61 18.22
C THR A 33 59.68 24.25 18.52
N CYS A 34 58.83 25.24 18.83
CA CYS A 34 57.44 25.00 19.25
C CYS A 34 56.41 25.08 18.12
N LYS A 35 56.84 25.37 16.88
CA LYS A 35 55.99 25.47 15.68
C LYS A 35 54.83 26.48 15.77
N ASN A 36 54.89 27.46 16.69
CA ASN A 36 53.92 28.54 16.78
C ASN A 36 54.32 29.76 15.95
N TYR A 37 53.34 30.43 15.34
CA TYR A 37 53.57 31.71 14.66
C TYR A 37 53.87 32.80 15.65
N GLN A 38 54.73 33.74 15.28
CA GLN A 38 55.08 34.89 16.13
C GLN A 38 54.01 35.99 16.10
N SER A 39 52.99 35.88 15.24
CA SER A 39 51.84 36.78 15.19
C SER A 39 50.60 36.08 15.75
N ALA A 40 50.00 36.65 16.81
CA ALA A 40 48.85 36.07 17.51
C ALA A 40 47.67 35.75 16.56
N TRP A 41 47.37 36.66 15.62
CA TRP A 41 46.25 36.48 14.68
C TRP A 41 46.39 35.22 13.79
N ARG A 42 47.63 34.83 13.43
CA ARG A 42 47.87 33.62 12.62
C ARG A 42 47.57 32.35 13.43
N ASN A 43 47.95 32.34 14.70
CA ASN A 43 47.62 31.25 15.60
C ASN A 43 46.10 31.13 15.81
N HIS A 44 45.39 32.27 15.96
CA HIS A 44 43.93 32.28 16.01
C HIS A 44 43.28 31.77 14.72
N LEU A 45 43.81 32.15 13.55
CA LEU A 45 43.31 31.67 12.26
C LEU A 45 43.50 30.16 12.11
N THR A 46 44.68 29.62 12.46
CA THR A 46 44.93 28.17 12.42
C THR A 46 44.02 27.42 13.39
N PHE A 47 43.80 27.97 14.59
CA PHE A 47 42.86 27.41 15.57
C PHE A 47 41.42 27.43 15.05
N ALA A 48 40.95 28.55 14.51
CA ALA A 48 39.61 28.69 13.94
C ALA A 48 39.40 27.75 12.74
N ALA A 49 40.41 27.59 11.88
CA ALA A 49 40.37 26.65 10.77
C ALA A 49 40.28 25.19 11.26
N GLY A 50 41.05 24.82 12.28
CA GLY A 50 40.96 23.48 12.89
C GLY A 50 39.60 23.21 13.52
N LEU A 51 39.05 24.19 14.25
CA LEU A 51 37.73 24.11 14.87
C LEU A 51 36.62 24.02 13.83
N ALA A 52 36.68 24.84 12.77
CA ALA A 52 35.76 24.78 11.64
C ALA A 52 35.83 23.41 10.95
N GLY A 53 37.02 22.85 10.76
CA GLY A 53 37.21 21.50 10.21
C GLY A 53 36.56 20.43 11.08
N PHE A 54 36.74 20.47 12.40
CA PHE A 54 36.09 19.56 13.33
C PHE A 54 34.56 19.64 13.28
N PHE A 55 33.99 20.85 13.34
CA PHE A 55 32.52 21.01 13.25
C PHE A 55 31.97 20.57 11.90
N THR A 56 32.71 20.79 10.81
CA THR A 56 32.33 20.30 9.49
C THR A 56 32.26 18.77 9.47
N LEU A 57 33.24 18.09 10.07
CA LEU A 57 33.23 16.63 10.18
C LEU A 57 32.08 16.11 11.05
N LEU A 58 31.82 16.77 12.20
CA LEU A 58 30.73 16.40 13.09
C LEU A 58 29.36 16.56 12.42
N ALA A 59 29.15 17.68 11.71
CA ALA A 59 27.94 17.92 10.94
C ALA A 59 27.76 16.87 9.83
N GLY A 60 28.84 16.52 9.12
CA GLY A 60 28.83 15.46 8.12
C GLY A 60 28.45 14.10 8.71
N ALA A 61 29.02 13.73 9.87
CA ALA A 61 28.68 12.49 10.58
C ALA A 61 27.22 12.46 11.02
N ALA A 62 26.70 13.57 11.57
CA ALA A 62 25.30 13.67 11.99
C ALA A 62 24.34 13.53 10.79
N LEU A 63 24.64 14.19 9.66
CA LEU A 63 23.84 14.05 8.43
C LEU A 63 23.86 12.61 7.89
N PHE A 64 25.02 11.95 7.90
CA PHE A 64 25.13 10.56 7.49
C PHE A 64 24.29 9.62 8.36
N VAL A 65 24.36 9.76 9.69
CA VAL A 65 23.54 8.97 10.62
C VAL A 65 22.06 9.26 10.42
N GLY A 66 21.68 10.53 10.21
CA GLY A 66 20.30 10.91 9.92
C GLY A 66 19.75 10.22 8.66
N GLN A 67 20.52 10.21 7.58
CA GLN A 67 20.13 9.52 6.33
C GLN A 67 20.01 8.00 6.50
N GLN A 68 20.92 7.38 7.25
CA GLN A 68 20.86 5.94 7.52
C GLN A 68 19.72 5.57 8.46
N ALA A 69 19.38 6.45 9.42
CA ALA A 69 18.29 6.22 10.37
C ALA A 69 16.94 6.14 9.66
N GLU A 70 16.68 6.97 8.64
CA GLU A 70 15.44 6.91 7.86
C GLU A 70 15.30 5.58 7.10
N GLN A 71 16.39 5.12 6.46
CA GLN A 71 16.41 3.83 5.77
C GLN A 71 16.24 2.65 6.73
N ALA A 72 16.90 2.71 7.90
CA ALA A 72 16.75 1.70 8.94
C ALA A 72 15.34 1.70 9.53
N TYR A 73 14.76 2.87 9.79
CA TYR A 73 13.43 3.04 10.34
C TYR A 73 12.38 2.48 9.38
N THR A 74 12.40 2.89 8.12
CA THR A 74 11.48 2.33 7.09
C THR A 74 11.67 0.83 6.90
N SER A 75 12.88 0.31 7.09
CA SER A 75 13.16 -1.13 7.04
C SER A 75 12.59 -1.91 8.22
N LEU A 76 12.72 -1.37 9.44
CA LEU A 76 12.29 -2.03 10.68
C LEU A 76 10.78 -1.92 10.90
N PHE A 77 10.20 -0.76 10.56
CA PHE A 77 8.80 -0.42 10.79
C PHE A 77 7.96 -0.47 9.51
N TRP A 78 8.37 -1.27 8.53
CA TRP A 78 7.66 -1.43 7.26
C TRP A 78 6.22 -1.90 7.48
N ARG A 79 5.25 -1.11 7.01
CA ARG A 79 3.81 -1.40 7.09
C ARG A 79 3.26 -1.81 5.74
N ASN A 80 2.51 -2.91 5.73
CA ASN A 80 1.73 -3.35 4.59
C ASN A 80 0.25 -3.15 4.92
N THR A 81 -0.31 -2.01 4.53
CA THR A 81 -1.70 -1.64 4.85
C THR A 81 -2.51 -1.52 3.57
N LEU A 82 -3.37 -2.51 3.32
CA LEU A 82 -4.36 -2.50 2.24
C LEU A 82 -5.75 -2.33 2.85
N THR A 83 -6.48 -1.29 2.42
CA THR A 83 -7.86 -1.06 2.83
C THR A 83 -8.78 -1.31 1.65
N VAL A 84 -9.78 -2.17 1.83
CA VAL A 84 -10.83 -2.39 0.83
C VAL A 84 -11.95 -1.39 1.06
N LEU A 85 -12.22 -0.53 0.09
CA LEU A 85 -13.23 0.52 0.19
C LEU A 85 -14.56 0.07 -0.41
N ALA A 86 -14.52 -0.69 -1.50
CA ALA A 86 -15.69 -1.26 -2.12
C ALA A 86 -15.36 -2.65 -2.69
N PHE A 87 -16.32 -3.55 -2.58
CA PHE A 87 -16.28 -4.86 -3.19
C PHE A 87 -17.67 -5.16 -3.75
N ASP A 88 -17.71 -5.50 -5.04
CA ASP A 88 -18.88 -5.96 -5.80
C ASP A 88 -18.43 -7.15 -6.64
N GLY A 89 -18.68 -8.37 -6.15
CA GLY A 89 -18.20 -9.60 -6.77
C GLY A 89 -19.33 -10.51 -7.25
N GLY A 90 -19.10 -11.28 -8.31
CA GLY A 90 -20.08 -12.24 -8.84
C GLY A 90 -21.02 -11.65 -9.89
N GLY A 91 -22.28 -12.10 -9.90
CA GLY A 91 -23.26 -11.71 -10.92
C GLY A 91 -23.12 -12.46 -12.25
N GLU A 92 -24.02 -12.15 -13.19
CA GLU A 92 -24.11 -12.87 -14.47
C GLU A 92 -22.90 -12.63 -15.39
N ASP A 93 -22.42 -11.39 -15.45
CA ASP A 93 -21.28 -11.04 -16.29
C ASP A 93 -19.96 -11.62 -15.75
N GLY A 94 -20.00 -12.25 -14.57
CA GLY A 94 -18.85 -12.80 -13.88
C GLY A 94 -17.82 -11.73 -13.55
N THR A 95 -18.23 -10.45 -13.56
CA THR A 95 -17.35 -9.34 -13.27
C THR A 95 -17.30 -9.11 -11.77
N SER A 96 -16.09 -8.97 -11.25
CA SER A 96 -15.87 -8.63 -9.86
C SER A 96 -15.02 -7.39 -9.80
N ASN A 97 -15.54 -6.36 -9.13
CA ASN A 97 -14.89 -5.10 -8.94
C ASN A 97 -14.46 -4.97 -7.48
N ILE A 98 -13.20 -4.61 -7.27
CA ILE A 98 -12.67 -4.30 -5.96
C ILE A 98 -11.95 -2.95 -6.03
N THR A 99 -12.35 -2.04 -5.15
CA THR A 99 -11.67 -0.76 -4.95
C THR A 99 -10.83 -0.85 -3.69
N VAL A 100 -9.52 -0.69 -3.84
CA VAL A 100 -8.55 -0.79 -2.74
C VAL A 100 -7.71 0.47 -2.64
N SER A 101 -7.29 0.79 -1.42
CA SER A 101 -6.31 1.83 -1.14
C SER A 101 -5.09 1.21 -0.46
N ASN A 102 -3.90 1.52 -0.97
CA ASN A 102 -2.65 1.13 -0.35
C ASN A 102 -2.07 2.31 0.45
N SER A 103 -2.13 2.22 1.78
CA SER A 103 -1.53 3.21 2.69
C SER A 103 -0.24 2.73 3.35
N GLY A 104 0.30 1.59 2.89
CA GLY A 104 1.57 1.05 3.34
C GLY A 104 2.79 1.80 2.82
N ASP A 105 3.98 1.35 3.21
CA ASP A 105 5.26 1.99 2.89
C ASP A 105 5.86 1.50 1.54
N GLY A 106 5.14 0.68 0.78
CA GLY A 106 5.54 0.25 -0.56
C GLY A 106 4.43 -0.43 -1.36
N PRO A 107 4.73 -0.91 -2.59
CA PRO A 107 3.74 -1.54 -3.43
C PRO A 107 3.27 -2.87 -2.85
N LEU A 108 1.99 -3.19 -3.07
CA LEU A 108 1.36 -4.44 -2.65
C LEU A 108 0.91 -5.21 -3.88
N LEU A 109 1.06 -6.53 -3.89
CA LEU A 109 0.49 -7.40 -4.91
C LEU A 109 -0.82 -7.97 -4.38
N LEU A 110 -1.95 -7.48 -4.88
CA LEU A 110 -3.27 -8.08 -4.65
C LEU A 110 -3.34 -9.38 -5.45
N SER A 111 -3.30 -10.52 -4.75
CA SER A 111 -3.28 -11.83 -5.40
C SER A 111 -4.70 -12.29 -5.73
N ARG A 112 -5.54 -12.46 -4.71
CA ARG A 112 -6.89 -13.01 -4.87
C ARG A 112 -7.84 -12.54 -3.77
N VAL A 113 -9.13 -12.67 -4.05
CA VAL A 113 -10.20 -12.49 -3.07
C VAL A 113 -10.97 -13.80 -2.99
N GLU A 114 -11.12 -14.34 -1.79
CA GLU A 114 -11.87 -15.57 -1.56
C GLU A 114 -13.10 -15.26 -0.74
N VAL A 115 -14.29 -15.50 -1.28
CA VAL A 115 -15.55 -15.26 -0.56
C VAL A 115 -16.07 -16.58 -0.02
N HIS A 116 -16.29 -16.64 1.29
CA HIS A 116 -16.82 -17.80 2.00
C HIS A 116 -18.25 -17.52 2.43
N TRP A 117 -19.14 -18.49 2.22
CA TRP A 117 -20.47 -18.52 2.80
C TRP A 117 -20.71 -19.89 3.43
N LYS A 118 -21.88 -20.09 4.04
CA LYS A 118 -22.18 -21.26 4.87
C LYS A 118 -21.92 -22.62 4.21
N THR A 119 -22.08 -22.74 2.89
CA THR A 119 -21.97 -24.02 2.16
C THR A 119 -20.95 -24.03 1.03
N GLY A 120 -20.14 -22.99 0.88
CA GLY A 120 -19.17 -22.94 -0.20
C GLY A 120 -18.27 -21.72 -0.15
N SER A 121 -17.38 -21.67 -1.13
CA SER A 121 -16.53 -20.52 -1.37
C SER A 121 -16.32 -20.31 -2.87
N GLU A 122 -15.95 -19.08 -3.23
CA GLU A 122 -15.57 -18.69 -4.59
C GLU A 122 -14.27 -17.88 -4.53
N ASP A 123 -13.39 -18.11 -5.50
CA ASP A 123 -12.08 -17.46 -5.59
C ASP A 123 -12.02 -16.54 -6.82
N PHE A 124 -11.59 -15.31 -6.60
CA PHE A 124 -11.46 -14.24 -7.59
C PHE A 124 -9.98 -13.84 -7.72
N PRO A 125 -9.22 -14.41 -8.68
CA PRO A 125 -7.82 -14.07 -8.85
C PRO A 125 -7.66 -12.70 -9.52
N PHE A 126 -7.01 -11.75 -8.85
CA PHE A 126 -6.74 -10.42 -9.39
C PHE A 126 -5.32 -10.33 -9.97
N ASN A 127 -4.32 -10.77 -9.21
CA ASN A 127 -2.89 -10.70 -9.54
C ASN A 127 -2.47 -9.31 -10.06
N LYS A 128 -2.82 -8.26 -9.32
CA LYS A 128 -2.54 -6.86 -9.67
C LYS A 128 -1.69 -6.18 -8.62
N THR A 129 -0.75 -5.36 -9.07
CA THR A 129 0.03 -4.51 -8.17
C THR A 129 -0.74 -3.24 -7.85
N VAL A 130 -0.81 -2.89 -6.57
CA VAL A 130 -1.37 -1.65 -6.04
C VAL A 130 -0.18 -0.75 -5.67
N PRO A 131 0.07 0.34 -6.42
CA PRO A 131 1.16 1.25 -6.11
C PRO A 131 1.03 1.86 -4.71
N ILE A 132 2.13 2.38 -4.17
CA ILE A 132 2.12 3.07 -2.88
C ILE A 132 1.21 4.31 -2.94
N HIS A 133 0.38 4.52 -1.92
CA HIS A 133 -0.57 5.64 -1.82
C HIS A 133 -1.59 5.73 -2.97
N ALA A 134 -1.76 4.66 -3.75
CA ALA A 134 -2.73 4.62 -4.82
C ALA A 134 -4.11 4.20 -4.32
N LEU A 135 -5.12 4.70 -5.02
CA LEU A 135 -6.50 4.25 -4.99
C LEU A 135 -6.77 3.58 -6.33
N GLU A 136 -6.93 2.27 -6.33
CA GLU A 136 -7.10 1.48 -7.55
C GLU A 136 -8.45 0.78 -7.54
N ASN A 137 -9.09 0.71 -8.71
CA ASN A 137 -10.28 -0.10 -8.93
C ASN A 137 -9.94 -1.19 -9.93
N PHE A 138 -9.91 -2.43 -9.46
CA PHE A 138 -9.65 -3.59 -10.31
C PHE A 138 -10.96 -4.26 -10.68
N SER A 139 -11.14 -4.47 -11.98
CA SER A 139 -12.19 -5.32 -12.51
C SER A 139 -11.58 -6.65 -12.96
N PHE A 140 -12.16 -7.74 -12.50
CA PHE A 140 -11.82 -9.09 -12.90
C PHE A 140 -13.01 -9.72 -13.62
N SER A 141 -12.77 -10.33 -14.79
CA SER A 141 -13.77 -11.15 -15.49
C SER A 141 -13.24 -12.58 -15.53
N GLY A 142 -13.62 -13.37 -14.52
CA GLY A 142 -13.02 -14.68 -14.25
C GLY A 142 -13.59 -15.84 -15.03
N TRP A 143 -14.74 -15.63 -15.63
CA TRP A 143 -15.41 -16.63 -16.41
C TRP A 143 -14.89 -16.46 -17.82
N ALA A 144 -14.27 -17.52 -18.37
CA ALA A 144 -13.91 -17.59 -19.78
C ALA A 144 -15.09 -17.00 -20.56
N LYS A 145 -14.88 -15.81 -21.15
CA LYS A 145 -15.95 -14.98 -21.71
C LYS A 145 -16.92 -15.93 -22.40
N SER A 146 -18.08 -16.17 -21.78
CA SER A 146 -19.13 -16.93 -22.46
C SER A 146 -19.24 -16.24 -23.80
N PRO A 147 -19.05 -16.97 -24.92
CA PRO A 147 -18.89 -16.37 -26.24
C PRO A 147 -19.95 -15.29 -26.37
N ALA A 148 -19.50 -14.05 -26.60
CA ALA A 148 -20.31 -12.85 -26.42
C ALA A 148 -21.73 -13.17 -26.88
N PRO A 149 -22.74 -13.15 -25.98
CA PRO A 149 -24.07 -13.63 -26.33
C PRO A 149 -24.48 -12.91 -27.60
N GLN A 150 -24.74 -13.66 -28.67
CA GLN A 150 -25.08 -13.12 -29.99
C GLN A 150 -26.34 -12.26 -29.84
N GLU A 151 -26.22 -10.96 -29.58
CA GLU A 151 -27.23 -9.86 -29.53
C GLU A 151 -28.69 -10.20 -29.12
N THR A 152 -28.90 -11.35 -28.52
CA THR A 152 -30.18 -11.89 -28.11
C THR A 152 -30.34 -11.36 -26.70
N LYS A 153 -31.09 -10.26 -26.59
CA LYS A 153 -31.57 -9.59 -25.36
C LYS A 153 -30.94 -10.20 -24.10
N LEU A 154 -29.97 -9.48 -23.51
CA LEU A 154 -29.35 -9.86 -22.24
C LEU A 154 -30.44 -10.39 -21.31
N PRO A 155 -30.31 -11.64 -20.81
CA PRO A 155 -31.29 -12.19 -19.89
C PRO A 155 -31.53 -11.19 -18.76
N GLN A 156 -32.78 -10.85 -18.54
CA GLN A 156 -33.13 -9.92 -17.48
C GLN A 156 -33.00 -10.67 -16.16
N PHE A 157 -32.24 -10.09 -15.23
CA PHE A 157 -32.17 -10.57 -13.86
C PHE A 157 -32.97 -9.64 -12.95
N ALA A 158 -33.62 -10.22 -11.95
CA ALA A 158 -34.25 -9.48 -10.87
C ALA A 158 -33.58 -9.82 -9.55
N ILE A 159 -33.35 -8.81 -8.72
CA ILE A 159 -32.90 -9.03 -7.34
C ILE A 159 -34.05 -9.68 -6.57
N LEU A 160 -33.76 -10.78 -5.88
CA LEU A 160 -34.72 -11.47 -5.05
C LEU A 160 -35.08 -10.65 -3.82
N ALA A 161 -36.38 -10.60 -3.53
CA ALA A 161 -36.91 -9.90 -2.37
C ALA A 161 -38.04 -10.69 -1.71
N SER A 162 -38.07 -10.68 -0.38
CA SER A 162 -39.07 -11.36 0.44
C SER A 162 -39.50 -10.46 1.60
N PRO A 163 -40.57 -10.79 2.35
CA PRO A 163 -40.94 -10.02 3.54
C PRO A 163 -39.83 -9.98 4.60
N THR A 164 -39.07 -11.08 4.74
CA THR A 164 -38.01 -11.20 5.77
C THR A 164 -36.67 -10.65 5.31
N GLY A 165 -36.35 -10.72 4.01
CA GLY A 165 -35.04 -10.36 3.48
C GLY A 165 -33.90 -11.33 3.88
N VAL A 166 -34.22 -12.49 4.46
CA VAL A 166 -33.22 -13.47 4.90
C VAL A 166 -33.12 -14.61 3.90
N ALA A 167 -31.91 -14.94 3.49
CA ALA A 167 -31.65 -16.06 2.59
C ALA A 167 -31.81 -17.43 3.29
N SER A 168 -32.53 -18.35 2.64
CA SER A 168 -32.61 -19.74 3.08
C SER A 168 -31.37 -20.53 2.63
N GLN A 169 -31.07 -21.64 3.30
CA GLN A 169 -30.00 -22.55 2.88
C GLN A 169 -30.22 -23.07 1.44
N ALA A 170 -31.48 -23.32 1.07
CA ALA A 170 -31.84 -23.79 -0.27
C ALA A 170 -31.45 -22.80 -1.38
N LEU A 171 -31.49 -21.48 -1.11
CA LEU A 171 -31.03 -20.48 -2.08
C LEU A 171 -29.52 -20.55 -2.30
N PHE A 172 -28.75 -20.72 -1.23
CA PHE A 172 -27.30 -20.92 -1.35
C PHE A 172 -26.98 -22.19 -2.15
N ASP A 173 -27.69 -23.28 -1.86
CA ASP A 173 -27.47 -24.55 -2.55
C ASP A 173 -27.88 -24.48 -4.03
N LEU A 174 -28.91 -23.70 -4.38
CA LEU A 174 -29.32 -23.48 -5.78
C LEU A 174 -28.30 -22.64 -6.54
N ALA A 175 -27.80 -21.55 -5.94
CA ALA A 175 -26.86 -20.65 -6.59
C ALA A 175 -25.44 -21.25 -6.68
N ALA A 176 -25.08 -22.16 -5.78
CA ALA A 176 -23.80 -22.90 -5.82
C ALA A 176 -23.74 -24.02 -6.86
N ARG A 177 -24.87 -24.43 -7.48
CA ARG A 177 -24.89 -25.56 -8.41
C ARG A 177 -24.09 -25.27 -9.69
N PRO A 178 -23.12 -26.13 -10.06
CA PRO A 178 -22.48 -26.07 -11.37
C PRO A 178 -23.43 -26.66 -12.42
N SER A 179 -24.27 -25.85 -13.05
CA SER A 179 -25.06 -26.31 -14.20
C SER A 179 -25.24 -25.20 -15.25
N GLY A 180 -25.36 -25.59 -16.52
CA GLY A 180 -25.45 -24.68 -17.67
C GLY A 180 -26.73 -23.82 -17.73
N ARG A 181 -27.58 -23.85 -16.69
CA ARG A 181 -28.79 -23.02 -16.54
C ARG A 181 -28.97 -22.61 -15.08
N LYS A 182 -28.02 -21.85 -14.53
CA LYS A 182 -28.19 -21.24 -13.20
C LYS A 182 -29.43 -20.33 -13.22
N CYS A 183 -30.41 -20.65 -12.39
CA CYS A 183 -31.58 -19.81 -12.16
C CYS A 183 -31.32 -18.69 -11.17
N ILE A 184 -30.31 -18.88 -10.33
CA ILE A 184 -29.93 -17.95 -9.28
C ILE A 184 -28.42 -17.74 -9.35
N ASN A 185 -27.99 -16.48 -9.27
CA ASN A 185 -26.60 -16.09 -9.10
C ASN A 185 -26.42 -15.37 -7.77
N PHE A 186 -25.22 -15.50 -7.20
CA PHE A 186 -24.79 -14.66 -6.09
C PHE A 186 -24.18 -13.38 -6.62
N ARG A 187 -24.47 -12.28 -5.92
CA ARG A 187 -23.70 -11.05 -6.02
C ARG A 187 -23.31 -10.59 -4.64
N PHE A 188 -22.02 -10.47 -4.42
CA PHE A 188 -21.44 -10.13 -3.13
C PHE A 188 -21.20 -8.64 -3.05
N TYR A 189 -21.72 -8.02 -1.99
CA TYR A 189 -21.53 -6.61 -1.72
C TYR A 189 -20.88 -6.38 -0.36
N ASN A 190 -20.07 -5.35 -0.25
CA ASN A 190 -19.83 -4.73 1.05
C ASN A 190 -21.19 -4.30 1.66
N PRO A 191 -21.49 -4.56 2.96
CA PRO A 191 -22.74 -4.15 3.59
C PRO A 191 -23.08 -2.66 3.45
N GLU A 192 -22.05 -1.82 3.34
CA GLU A 192 -22.15 -0.36 3.20
C GLU A 192 -22.13 0.11 1.73
N HIS A 193 -22.14 -0.82 0.77
CA HIS A 193 -22.08 -0.48 -0.65
C HIS A 193 -23.29 0.38 -1.07
N SER A 194 -23.04 1.51 -1.74
CA SER A 194 -24.07 2.48 -2.13
C SER A 194 -25.18 1.87 -3.00
N ASN A 195 -24.82 1.03 -3.97
CA ASN A 195 -25.80 0.28 -4.77
C ASN A 195 -26.70 -0.61 -3.91
N LEU A 196 -26.15 -1.34 -2.93
CA LEU A 196 -26.94 -2.17 -2.03
C LEU A 196 -27.91 -1.33 -1.20
N ALA A 197 -27.45 -0.20 -0.67
CA ALA A 197 -28.30 0.74 0.07
C ALA A 197 -29.47 1.26 -0.79
N ARG A 198 -29.18 1.69 -2.03
CA ARG A 198 -30.20 2.15 -3.00
C ARG A 198 -31.20 1.06 -3.32
N MET A 199 -30.75 -0.18 -3.54
CA MET A 199 -31.65 -1.31 -3.81
C MET A 199 -32.50 -1.61 -2.57
N LYS A 200 -31.92 -1.66 -1.37
CA LYS A 200 -32.67 -1.87 -0.12
C LYS A 200 -33.78 -0.84 0.05
N GLU A 201 -33.51 0.43 -0.22
CA GLU A 201 -34.52 1.49 -0.18
C GLU A 201 -35.63 1.29 -1.22
N HIS A 202 -35.27 0.93 -2.46
CA HIS A 202 -36.22 0.68 -3.53
C HIS A 202 -37.20 -0.45 -3.18
N TYR A 203 -36.71 -1.60 -2.70
CA TYR A 203 -37.58 -2.72 -2.33
C TYR A 203 -38.40 -2.44 -1.07
N LYS A 204 -37.83 -1.71 -0.11
CA LYS A 204 -38.53 -1.32 1.13
C LYS A 204 -39.75 -0.45 0.85
N LYS A 205 -39.67 0.45 -0.15
CA LYS A 205 -40.83 1.24 -0.63
C LYS A 205 -41.98 0.38 -1.13
N GLY A 206 -41.67 -0.81 -1.65
CA GLY A 206 -42.66 -1.82 -2.08
C GLY A 206 -43.05 -2.83 -1.00
N GLY A 207 -42.71 -2.61 0.28
CA GLY A 207 -43.04 -3.51 1.39
C GLY A 207 -42.28 -4.85 1.37
N ARG A 208 -41.15 -4.92 0.68
CA ARG A 208 -40.30 -6.11 0.60
C ARG A 208 -38.86 -5.77 1.00
N ASN A 209 -38.11 -6.75 1.46
CA ASN A 209 -36.69 -6.62 1.76
C ASN A 209 -35.89 -7.48 0.78
N ILE A 210 -34.73 -7.00 0.34
CA ILE A 210 -33.83 -7.80 -0.49
C ILE A 210 -33.41 -9.02 0.30
N VAL A 211 -33.44 -10.18 -0.34
CA VAL A 211 -32.94 -11.42 0.23
C VAL A 211 -31.43 -11.36 0.25
N VAL A 212 -30.85 -11.32 1.45
CA VAL A 212 -29.41 -11.34 1.67
C VAL A 212 -29.01 -12.50 2.58
N GLY A 213 -27.81 -13.01 2.36
CA GLY A 213 -27.15 -13.97 3.24
C GLY A 213 -25.79 -13.47 3.68
N GLU A 214 -25.35 -13.91 4.85
CA GLU A 214 -24.04 -13.56 5.40
C GLU A 214 -22.92 -14.28 4.63
N ALA A 215 -21.83 -13.55 4.36
CA ALA A 215 -20.63 -14.08 3.76
C ALA A 215 -19.40 -13.29 4.24
N THR A 216 -18.22 -13.86 4.09
CA THR A 216 -16.96 -13.22 4.48
C THR A 216 -16.00 -13.27 3.30
N ALA A 217 -15.51 -12.11 2.87
CA ALA A 217 -14.46 -12.02 1.88
C ALA A 217 -13.10 -11.97 2.56
N TYR A 218 -12.15 -12.75 2.06
CA TYR A 218 -10.76 -12.72 2.47
C TYR A 218 -9.92 -12.19 1.33
N VAL A 219 -9.27 -11.05 1.55
CA VAL A 219 -8.40 -10.41 0.57
C VAL A 219 -6.96 -10.78 0.87
N TYR A 220 -6.32 -11.46 -0.09
CA TYR A 220 -4.96 -11.93 0.03
C TYR A 220 -4.02 -11.04 -0.78
N PHE A 221 -2.95 -10.56 -0.14
CA PHE A 221 -1.96 -9.71 -0.79
C PHE A 221 -0.55 -9.94 -0.25
N PHE A 222 0.46 -9.64 -1.07
CA PHE A 222 1.87 -9.72 -0.70
C PHE A 222 2.46 -8.31 -0.57
N GLY A 223 3.30 -8.12 0.45
CA GLY A 223 4.10 -6.89 0.58
C GLY A 223 5.38 -6.97 -0.25
N GLY A 224 5.82 -5.86 -0.86
CA GLY A 224 7.02 -5.86 -1.71
C GLY A 224 8.32 -6.32 -1.03
N ARG A 225 8.40 -6.31 0.31
CA ARG A 225 9.58 -6.75 1.08
C ARG A 225 9.48 -8.16 1.67
N ARG A 226 8.29 -8.66 1.94
CA ARG A 226 8.08 -9.96 2.58
C ARG A 226 7.28 -10.84 1.64
N ALA A 227 7.85 -11.98 1.25
CA ALA A 227 7.16 -13.00 0.44
C ALA A 227 6.06 -13.76 1.22
N THR A 228 5.53 -13.16 2.29
CA THR A 228 4.47 -13.72 3.11
C THR A 228 3.14 -13.16 2.63
N GLU A 229 2.20 -14.05 2.32
CA GLU A 229 0.83 -13.67 2.01
C GLU A 229 0.16 -13.12 3.28
N ILE A 230 -0.44 -11.95 3.17
CA ILE A 230 -1.20 -11.30 4.24
C ILE A 230 -2.68 -11.46 3.89
N LYS A 231 -3.47 -11.86 4.88
CA LYS A 231 -4.92 -12.07 4.77
C LYS A 231 -5.64 -10.94 5.50
N SER A 232 -6.54 -10.24 4.82
CA SER A 232 -7.46 -9.25 5.40
C SER A 232 -8.90 -9.76 5.30
N GLU A 233 -9.66 -9.62 6.37
CA GLU A 233 -11.05 -10.04 6.43
C GLU A 233 -11.97 -8.85 6.16
N LEU A 234 -12.97 -9.05 5.30
CA LEU A 234 -13.97 -8.07 4.92
C LEU A 234 -15.36 -8.70 5.02
N PRO A 235 -16.25 -8.24 5.91
CA PRO A 235 -17.63 -8.71 5.93
C PRO A 235 -18.32 -8.32 4.62
N VAL A 236 -19.02 -9.27 4.01
CA VAL A 236 -19.80 -9.08 2.78
C VAL A 236 -21.19 -9.68 2.93
N VAL A 237 -22.11 -9.32 2.03
CA VAL A 237 -23.42 -9.95 1.95
C VAL A 237 -23.64 -10.52 0.56
N ALA A 238 -24.18 -11.72 0.49
CA ALA A 238 -24.64 -12.35 -0.74
C ALA A 238 -26.07 -11.87 -1.02
N ALA A 239 -26.25 -11.04 -2.04
CA ALA A 239 -27.54 -10.80 -2.66
C ALA A 239 -27.79 -11.85 -3.75
N PHE A 240 -29.05 -12.18 -3.99
CA PHE A 240 -29.44 -13.23 -4.93
C PHE A 240 -30.14 -12.61 -6.14
N GLU A 241 -29.64 -12.91 -7.32
CA GLU A 241 -30.21 -12.50 -8.61
C GLU A 241 -30.90 -13.70 -9.24
N GLU A 242 -32.17 -13.57 -9.60
CA GLU A 242 -32.92 -14.57 -10.34
C GLU A 242 -32.95 -14.24 -11.83
N ARG A 243 -32.75 -15.27 -12.65
CA ARG A 243 -32.96 -15.19 -14.10
C ARG A 243 -34.45 -15.20 -14.42
N LEU A 244 -34.94 -14.19 -15.14
CA LEU A 244 -36.36 -14.06 -15.52
C LEU A 244 -36.74 -14.99 -16.68
N THR A 245 -36.80 -16.29 -16.38
CA THR A 245 -37.35 -17.33 -17.25
C THR A 245 -38.40 -18.13 -16.48
N GLN A 246 -39.47 -18.56 -17.15
CA GLN A 246 -40.59 -19.26 -16.51
C GLN A 246 -40.13 -20.46 -15.67
N ASP A 247 -39.23 -21.28 -16.21
CA ASP A 247 -38.65 -22.45 -15.50
C ASP A 247 -37.94 -22.06 -14.19
N CYS A 248 -37.26 -20.90 -14.16
CA CYS A 248 -36.52 -20.46 -12.99
C CYS A 248 -37.42 -19.91 -11.89
N SER A 249 -38.50 -19.22 -12.27
CA SER A 249 -39.45 -18.64 -11.32
C SER A 249 -40.20 -19.68 -10.50
N GLU A 250 -40.52 -20.83 -11.07
CA GLU A 250 -41.08 -21.95 -10.30
C GLU A 250 -40.09 -22.53 -9.28
N ILE A 251 -38.82 -22.70 -9.69
CA ILE A 251 -37.74 -23.22 -8.83
C ILE A 251 -37.45 -22.25 -7.67
N VAL A 252 -37.38 -20.94 -7.96
CA VAL A 252 -37.09 -19.91 -6.97
C VAL A 252 -38.25 -19.76 -5.98
N ALA A 253 -39.50 -19.74 -6.46
CA ALA A 253 -40.67 -19.65 -5.60
C ALA A 253 -40.71 -20.79 -4.57
N ALA A 254 -40.41 -22.02 -5.01
CA ALA A 254 -40.30 -23.18 -4.13
C ALA A 254 -39.20 -23.00 -3.06
N ALA A 255 -38.02 -22.49 -3.44
CA ALA A 255 -36.90 -22.26 -2.52
C ALA A 255 -37.15 -21.14 -1.49
N LEU A 256 -38.00 -20.17 -1.84
CA LEU A 256 -38.45 -19.10 -0.95
C LEU A 256 -39.65 -19.52 -0.08
N GLY A 257 -40.23 -20.71 -0.30
CA GLY A 257 -41.45 -21.15 0.37
C GLY A 257 -42.69 -20.34 -0.03
N ILE A 258 -42.66 -19.67 -1.18
CA ILE A 258 -43.78 -18.87 -1.69
C ILE A 258 -44.56 -19.73 -2.68
N ARG A 259 -45.88 -19.81 -2.52
CA ARG A 259 -46.73 -20.39 -3.57
C ARG A 259 -46.66 -19.48 -4.80
N ALA A 260 -46.19 -20.01 -5.93
CA ALA A 260 -46.21 -19.29 -7.19
C ALA A 260 -47.65 -18.80 -7.48
N SER A 261 -47.85 -17.49 -7.59
CA SER A 261 -49.10 -16.94 -8.10
C SER A 261 -49.14 -17.25 -9.59
N LYS A 262 -50.04 -18.14 -10.00
CA LYS A 262 -50.34 -18.40 -11.41
C LYS A 262 -50.85 -17.14 -12.11
#